data_AF-A0A6G0XEY5-F1
#
_entry.id   AF-A0A6G0XEY5-F1
#
_cell.length_a   1.000
_cell.length_b   1.000
_cell.length_c   1.000
_cell.angle_alpha   90.00
_cell.angle_beta   90.00
_cell.angle_gamma   90.00
#
_symmetry.space_group_name_H-M   'P 1'
#
loop_
_entity.id
_entity.type
_entity.pdbx_description
1 polymer ?
#
loop_
_entity_poly.entity_id
_entity_poly.type
_entity_poly.pdbx_seq_one_letter_code
_entity_poly.pdbx_strand_id
1 'polypeptide(L)'
;MASTYCAEALAETTLLSVQTLHGYYKAARATRNHRTEGGWKRHLVVKLLGITVETCTKEELEPGYSLLKDFVREALHDNFLLVRVEARQVFSSLYDTWPERVHEFVYMPAPRIRAVLMVDVYATTGIGLALQHKFPSKACPRPAAVKSDPPKNLNQRIDFEVQEQPEEKDGRSSSPRMASGRP
;
A
#
# COMPACT_ATOMS: atom_id res chain seq x y z
N MET A 1 39.92 -8.87 -6.46
CA MET A 1 39.39 -8.55 -5.11
C MET A 1 38.71 -7.18 -5.00
N ALA A 2 38.64 -6.35 -6.06
CA ALA A 2 37.97 -5.05 -6.00
C ALA A 2 36.42 -5.09 -6.13
N SER A 3 35.84 -6.21 -6.56
CA SER A 3 34.41 -6.32 -6.90
C SER A 3 33.49 -6.45 -5.69
N THR A 4 33.97 -6.98 -4.56
CA THR A 4 33.14 -7.27 -3.38
C THR A 4 32.87 -6.03 -2.55
N TYR A 5 33.89 -5.19 -2.34
CA TYR A 5 33.75 -3.93 -1.60
C TYR A 5 32.76 -2.96 -2.23
N CYS A 6 32.66 -2.94 -3.56
CA CYS A 6 31.70 -2.09 -4.27
C CYS A 6 30.24 -2.56 -4.01
N ALA A 7 30.00 -3.87 -4.05
CA ALA A 7 28.68 -4.44 -3.80
C ALA A 7 28.21 -4.22 -2.35
N GLU A 8 29.12 -4.37 -1.38
CA GLU A 8 28.83 -4.11 0.04
C GLU A 8 28.46 -2.65 0.28
N ALA A 9 29.24 -1.70 -0.28
CA ALA A 9 28.94 -0.27 -0.15
C ALA A 9 27.60 0.13 -0.79
N LEU A 10 27.24 -0.48 -1.92
CA LEU A 10 25.94 -0.28 -2.56
C LEU A 10 24.80 -0.83 -1.70
N ALA A 11 24.95 -2.02 -1.15
CA ALA A 11 23.95 -2.63 -0.26
C ALA A 11 23.74 -1.78 1.02
N GLU A 12 24.81 -1.26 1.62
CA GLU A 12 24.72 -0.35 2.77
C GLU A 12 23.99 0.95 2.42
N THR A 13 24.33 1.56 1.28
CA THR A 13 23.69 2.80 0.80
C THR A 13 22.21 2.59 0.52
N THR A 14 21.85 1.45 -0.07
CA THR A 14 20.47 1.05 -0.34
C THR A 14 19.71 0.85 0.97
N LEU A 15 20.29 0.14 1.94
CA LEU A 15 19.69 -0.04 3.27
C LEU A 15 19.41 1.29 3.98
N LEU A 16 20.39 2.21 3.99
CA LEU A 16 20.23 3.55 4.57
C LEU A 16 19.11 4.34 3.89
N SER A 17 19.00 4.23 2.57
CA SER A 17 17.96 4.88 1.78
C SER A 17 16.57 4.35 2.16
N VAL A 18 16.43 3.02 2.29
CA VAL A 18 15.17 2.38 2.74
C VAL A 18 14.81 2.78 4.17
N GLN A 19 15.78 2.80 5.09
CA GLN A 19 15.59 3.27 6.47
C GLN A 19 15.10 4.71 6.53
N THR A 20 15.72 5.57 5.72
CA THR A 20 15.37 6.99 5.62
C THR A 20 13.95 7.17 5.10
N LEU A 21 13.59 6.48 4.01
CA LEU A 21 12.24 6.51 3.45
C LEU A 21 11.20 6.02 4.46
N HIS A 22 11.48 4.92 5.16
CA HIS A 22 10.58 4.39 6.17
C HIS A 22 10.37 5.39 7.34
N GLY A 23 11.45 6.04 7.79
CA GLY A 23 11.37 7.12 8.78
C GLY A 23 10.48 8.28 8.32
N TYR A 24 10.65 8.75 7.08
CA TYR A 24 9.79 9.80 6.51
C TYR A 24 8.32 9.36 6.41
N TYR A 25 8.06 8.11 6.01
CA TYR A 25 6.71 7.56 5.95
C TYR A 25 6.05 7.58 7.34
N LYS A 26 6.76 7.12 8.38
CA LYS A 26 6.27 7.14 9.77
C LYS A 26 6.01 8.55 10.27
N ALA A 27 6.93 9.48 10.02
CA ALA A 27 6.75 10.89 10.39
C ALA A 27 5.53 11.51 9.70
N ALA A 28 5.37 11.29 8.38
CA ALA A 28 4.22 11.76 7.62
C ALA A 28 2.91 11.13 8.10
N ARG A 29 2.94 9.86 8.55
CA ARG A 29 1.78 9.16 9.12
C ARG A 29 1.37 9.74 10.47
N ALA A 30 2.30 10.21 11.29
CA ALA A 30 2.02 10.80 12.60
C ALA A 30 1.36 12.20 12.53
N THR A 31 1.36 12.85 11.36
CA THR A 31 0.75 14.18 11.20
C THR A 31 -0.78 14.11 11.27
N ARG A 32 -1.42 15.03 12.01
CA ARG A 32 -2.89 15.08 12.19
C ARG A 32 -3.68 15.20 10.88
N ASN A 33 -3.08 15.73 9.83
CA ASN A 33 -3.72 15.93 8.52
C ASN A 33 -3.57 14.68 7.63
N HIS A 34 -4.10 13.56 8.09
CA HIS A 34 -3.95 12.26 7.41
C HIS A 34 -4.59 12.22 6.01
N ARG A 35 -5.56 13.11 5.72
CA ARG A 35 -6.40 13.07 4.52
C ARG A 35 -5.88 13.86 3.32
N THR A 36 -4.98 14.83 3.50
CA THR A 36 -4.49 15.67 2.39
C THR A 36 -2.97 15.68 2.33
N GLU A 37 -2.32 16.62 3.00
CA GLU A 37 -0.87 16.85 2.88
C GLU A 37 -0.05 15.65 3.36
N GLY A 38 -0.41 15.08 4.52
CA GLY A 38 0.24 13.88 5.04
C GLY A 38 0.06 12.68 4.12
N GLY A 39 -1.10 12.56 3.45
CA GLY A 39 -1.39 11.51 2.49
C GLY A 39 -0.51 11.60 1.23
N TRP A 40 -0.39 12.80 0.66
CA TRP A 40 0.48 13.05 -0.51
C TRP A 40 1.96 12.80 -0.22
N LYS A 41 2.45 13.23 0.96
CA LYS A 41 3.82 12.95 1.39
C LYS A 41 4.06 11.44 1.47
N ARG A 42 3.16 10.69 2.11
CA ARG A 42 3.26 9.22 2.19
C ARG A 42 3.22 8.57 0.81
N HIS A 43 2.34 9.03 -0.08
CA HIS A 43 2.26 8.52 -1.45
C HIS A 43 3.58 8.71 -2.20
N LEU A 44 4.18 9.91 -2.13
CA LEU A 44 5.47 10.19 -2.74
C LEU A 44 6.58 9.28 -2.18
N VAL A 45 6.60 9.05 -0.87
CA VAL A 45 7.59 8.16 -0.25
C VAL A 45 7.43 6.71 -0.75
N VAL A 46 6.20 6.20 -0.85
CA VAL A 46 5.96 4.84 -1.39
C VAL A 46 6.34 4.75 -2.87
N LYS A 47 6.13 5.81 -3.64
CA LYS A 47 6.58 5.88 -5.04
C LYS A 47 8.11 5.84 -5.15
N LEU A 48 8.82 6.59 -4.31
CA LEU A 48 10.28 6.53 -4.24
C LEU A 48 10.77 5.14 -3.83
N LEU A 49 10.08 4.49 -2.89
CA LEU A 49 10.37 3.11 -2.52
C LEU A 49 10.23 2.15 -3.72
N GLY A 50 9.17 2.32 -4.52
CA GLY A 50 8.98 1.55 -5.76
C GLY A 50 10.15 1.69 -6.71
N ILE A 51 10.61 2.91 -6.96
CA ILE A 51 11.79 3.19 -7.78
C ILE A 51 13.02 2.46 -7.21
N THR A 52 13.27 2.54 -5.90
CA THR A 52 14.41 1.84 -5.27
C THR A 52 14.33 0.32 -5.50
N VAL A 53 13.16 -0.29 -5.31
CA VAL A 53 12.98 -1.74 -5.51
C VAL A 53 13.18 -2.15 -6.97
N GLU A 54 12.75 -1.32 -7.91
CA GLU A 54 12.90 -1.60 -9.35
C GLU A 54 14.33 -1.37 -9.88
N THR A 55 15.09 -0.46 -9.26
CA THR A 55 16.44 -0.12 -9.73
C THR A 55 17.55 -0.92 -9.07
N CYS A 56 17.34 -1.42 -7.84
CA CYS A 56 18.36 -2.14 -7.09
C CYS A 56 18.30 -3.66 -7.36
N THR A 57 19.46 -4.33 -7.25
CA THR A 57 19.50 -5.79 -7.35
C THR A 57 18.97 -6.43 -6.07
N LYS A 58 18.62 -7.72 -6.15
CA LYS A 58 18.19 -8.51 -4.99
C LYS A 58 19.23 -8.47 -3.87
N GLU A 59 20.51 -8.60 -4.22
CA GLU A 59 21.63 -8.61 -3.27
C GLU A 59 21.77 -7.28 -2.53
N GLU A 60 21.56 -6.16 -3.23
CA GLU A 60 21.58 -4.82 -2.63
C GLU A 60 20.42 -4.59 -1.66
N LEU A 61 19.26 -5.18 -1.94
CA LEU A 61 18.05 -5.04 -1.13
C LEU A 61 17.98 -6.05 0.03
N GLU A 62 18.69 -7.18 -0.06
CA GLU A 62 18.61 -8.30 0.90
C GLU A 62 18.82 -7.87 2.35
N PRO A 63 19.82 -7.02 2.72
CA PRO A 63 19.99 -6.57 4.09
C PRO A 63 18.77 -5.79 4.63
N GLY A 64 18.01 -5.16 3.74
CA GLY A 64 16.81 -4.38 4.05
C GLY A 64 15.50 -5.15 3.92
N TYR A 65 15.52 -6.44 3.58
CA TYR A 65 14.31 -7.18 3.23
C TYR A 65 13.21 -7.10 4.29
N SER A 66 13.53 -7.33 5.56
CA SER A 66 12.53 -7.30 6.63
C SER A 66 11.87 -5.92 6.74
N LEU A 67 12.67 -4.87 6.57
CA LEU A 67 12.22 -3.49 6.62
C LEU A 67 11.32 -3.14 5.43
N LEU A 68 11.72 -3.53 4.22
CA LEU A 68 10.92 -3.39 3.00
C LEU A 68 9.57 -4.09 3.14
N LYS A 69 9.59 -5.33 3.64
CA LYS A 69 8.39 -6.13 3.86
C LYS A 69 7.42 -5.46 4.83
N ASP A 70 7.91 -4.96 5.97
CA ASP A 70 7.07 -4.29 6.96
C ASP A 70 6.55 -2.95 6.44
N PHE A 71 7.38 -2.19 5.72
CA PHE A 71 7.00 -0.93 5.10
C PHE A 71 5.86 -1.15 4.08
N VAL A 72 6.03 -2.06 3.12
CA VAL A 72 5.00 -2.37 2.13
C VAL A 72 3.72 -2.87 2.80
N ARG A 73 3.82 -3.73 3.83
CA ARG A 73 2.67 -4.19 4.61
C ARG A 73 1.88 -3.00 5.17
N GLU A 74 2.57 -2.06 5.82
CA GLU A 74 1.90 -0.88 6.37
C GLU A 74 1.24 0.00 5.30
N ALA A 75 1.93 0.22 4.17
CA ALA A 75 1.43 1.03 3.07
C ALA A 75 0.21 0.41 2.38
N LEU A 76 0.14 -0.92 2.28
CA LEU A 76 -1.06 -1.63 1.78
C LEU A 76 -2.30 -1.35 2.64
N HIS A 77 -2.11 -1.09 3.93
CA HIS A 77 -3.18 -0.77 4.89
C HIS A 77 -3.31 0.74 5.17
N ASP A 78 -2.70 1.60 4.36
CA ASP A 78 -2.80 3.05 4.55
C ASP A 78 -4.24 3.54 4.36
N ASN A 79 -4.64 4.58 5.09
CA ASN A 79 -5.97 5.18 4.95
C ASN A 79 -6.13 5.94 3.61
N PHE A 80 -5.03 6.44 3.04
CA PHE A 80 -5.04 7.21 1.80
C PHE A 80 -4.99 6.29 0.57
N LEU A 81 -5.99 6.42 -0.31
CA LEU A 81 -6.16 5.50 -1.45
C LEU A 81 -4.93 5.44 -2.37
N LEU A 82 -4.34 6.60 -2.70
CA LEU A 82 -3.17 6.65 -3.58
C LEU A 82 -1.95 5.95 -2.98
N VAL A 83 -1.80 5.95 -1.65
CA VAL A 83 -0.74 5.17 -0.99
C VAL A 83 -0.99 3.67 -1.19
N ARG A 84 -2.22 3.20 -1.00
CA ARG A 84 -2.55 1.78 -1.18
C ARG A 84 -2.36 1.33 -2.62
N VAL A 85 -2.75 2.14 -3.60
CA VAL A 85 -2.59 1.84 -5.03
C VAL A 85 -1.12 1.68 -5.37
N GLU A 86 -0.28 2.64 -4.95
CA GLU A 86 1.17 2.58 -5.17
C GLU A 86 1.78 1.37 -4.44
N ALA A 87 1.38 1.13 -3.19
CA ALA A 87 1.87 0.00 -2.41
C ALA A 87 1.56 -1.36 -3.04
N ARG A 88 0.46 -1.51 -3.78
CA ARG A 88 0.16 -2.74 -4.54
C ARG A 88 1.18 -2.96 -5.68
N GLN A 89 1.64 -1.89 -6.33
CA GLN A 89 2.68 -1.98 -7.37
C GLN A 89 3.99 -2.41 -6.74
N VAL A 90 4.44 -1.71 -5.70
CA VAL A 90 5.67 -2.04 -4.98
C VAL A 90 5.62 -3.46 -4.40
N PHE A 91 4.46 -3.89 -3.89
CA PHE A 91 4.24 -5.25 -3.40
C PHE A 91 4.43 -6.31 -4.49
N SER A 92 3.96 -6.06 -5.72
CA SER A 92 4.17 -6.95 -6.86
C SER A 92 5.66 -7.00 -7.22
N SER A 93 6.32 -5.85 -7.35
CA SER A 93 7.77 -5.80 -7.65
C SER A 93 8.59 -6.51 -6.57
N LEU A 94 8.24 -6.32 -5.29
CA LEU A 94 8.89 -6.99 -4.17
C LEU A 94 8.70 -8.51 -4.24
N TYR A 95 7.53 -9.00 -4.65
CA TYR A 95 7.34 -10.44 -4.87
C TYR A 95 8.23 -10.96 -6.00
N ASP A 96 8.31 -10.22 -7.12
CA ASP A 96 9.11 -10.63 -8.27
C ASP A 96 10.62 -10.68 -7.95
N THR A 97 11.09 -9.90 -6.97
CA THR A 97 12.46 -9.97 -6.44
C THR A 97 12.72 -11.20 -5.53
N TRP A 98 11.73 -11.63 -4.73
CA TRP A 98 11.83 -12.81 -3.84
C TRP A 98 10.69 -13.81 -4.04
N PRO A 99 10.52 -14.41 -5.24
CA PRO A 99 9.43 -15.33 -5.51
C PRO A 99 9.50 -16.59 -4.63
N GLU A 100 10.69 -16.98 -4.18
CA GLU A 100 10.87 -18.11 -3.26
C GLU A 100 10.23 -17.89 -1.88
N ARG A 101 9.95 -16.63 -1.51
CA ARG A 101 9.29 -16.26 -0.24
C ARG A 101 7.78 -16.11 -0.40
N VAL A 102 7.18 -16.70 -1.44
CA VAL A 102 5.73 -16.61 -1.75
C VAL A 102 4.80 -16.77 -0.55
N HIS A 103 5.15 -17.67 0.37
CA HIS A 103 4.36 -17.94 1.58
C HIS A 103 4.24 -16.70 2.49
N GLU A 104 5.25 -15.83 2.56
CA GLU A 104 5.20 -14.57 3.31
C GLU A 104 4.30 -13.54 2.63
N PHE A 105 4.34 -13.49 1.29
CA PHE A 105 3.60 -12.51 0.49
C PHE A 105 2.10 -12.80 0.42
N VAL A 106 1.69 -14.05 0.26
CA VAL A 106 0.26 -14.39 0.07
C VAL A 106 -0.61 -14.06 1.28
N TYR A 107 -0.04 -14.02 2.49
CA TYR A 107 -0.76 -13.67 3.71
C TYR A 107 -0.63 -12.21 4.13
N MET A 108 0.27 -11.45 3.51
CA MET A 108 0.50 -10.05 3.84
C MET A 108 -0.71 -9.13 3.58
N PRO A 109 -1.35 -9.15 2.40
CA PRO A 109 -2.53 -8.32 2.15
C PRO A 109 -3.77 -8.82 2.89
N ALA A 110 -4.58 -7.89 3.41
CA ALA A 110 -5.90 -8.20 3.96
C ALA A 110 -6.84 -8.83 2.90
N PRO A 111 -7.89 -9.58 3.31
CA PRO A 111 -8.82 -10.21 2.38
C PRO A 111 -9.36 -9.29 1.28
N ARG A 112 -9.74 -8.05 1.61
CA ARG A 112 -10.22 -7.05 0.63
C ARG A 112 -9.15 -6.68 -0.40
N ILE A 113 -7.89 -6.53 0.03
CA ILE A 113 -6.77 -6.19 -0.84
C ILE A 113 -6.42 -7.38 -1.74
N ARG A 114 -6.45 -8.61 -1.19
CA ARG A 114 -6.27 -9.84 -1.98
C ARG A 114 -7.26 -9.93 -3.11
N ALA A 115 -8.54 -9.68 -2.84
CA ALA A 115 -9.57 -9.71 -3.87
C ALA A 115 -9.23 -8.79 -5.04
N VAL A 116 -8.75 -7.57 -4.77
CA VAL A 116 -8.31 -6.64 -5.83
C VAL A 116 -7.10 -7.15 -6.59
N LEU A 117 -6.07 -7.63 -5.89
CA LEU A 117 -4.86 -8.20 -6.50
C LEU A 117 -5.17 -9.42 -7.40
N MET A 118 -6.20 -10.19 -7.07
CA MET A 118 -6.56 -11.40 -7.81
C MET A 118 -7.36 -11.15 -9.10
N VAL A 119 -8.02 -10.00 -9.26
CA VAL A 119 -9.00 -9.79 -10.34
C VAL A 119 -8.68 -8.62 -11.29
N ASP A 120 -7.82 -7.69 -10.87
CA ASP A 120 -7.54 -6.45 -11.61
C ASP A 120 -6.18 -6.53 -12.32
N VAL A 121 -5.45 -5.40 -12.39
CA VAL A 121 -4.13 -5.23 -13.04
C VAL A 121 -3.10 -6.31 -12.65
N TYR A 122 -3.23 -6.91 -11.47
CA TYR A 122 -2.28 -7.90 -10.96
C TYR A 122 -2.69 -9.35 -11.21
N ALA A 123 -3.86 -9.61 -11.83
CA ALA A 123 -4.36 -10.97 -12.00
C ALA A 123 -3.41 -11.89 -12.79
N THR A 124 -2.56 -11.31 -13.66
CA THR A 124 -1.57 -12.02 -14.47
C THR A 124 -0.16 -11.98 -13.90
N THR A 125 0.10 -11.24 -12.82
CA THR A 125 1.43 -11.22 -12.20
C THR A 125 1.67 -12.48 -11.39
N GLY A 126 2.94 -12.79 -11.08
CA GLY A 126 3.29 -13.99 -10.32
C GLY A 126 2.57 -14.05 -8.96
N ILE A 127 2.46 -12.91 -8.28
CA ILE A 127 1.73 -12.82 -7.00
C ILE A 127 0.22 -12.95 -7.16
N GLY A 128 -0.38 -12.41 -8.23
CA GLY A 128 -1.81 -12.57 -8.51
C GLY A 128 -2.17 -14.03 -8.71
N LEU A 129 -1.37 -14.76 -9.51
CA LEU A 129 -1.53 -16.19 -9.71
C LEU A 129 -1.31 -16.99 -8.41
N ALA A 130 -0.29 -16.64 -7.63
CA ALA A 130 -0.04 -17.28 -6.33
C ALA A 130 -1.20 -17.08 -5.35
N LEU A 131 -1.79 -15.88 -5.31
CA LEU A 131 -2.98 -15.58 -4.51
C LEU A 131 -4.21 -16.34 -4.99
N GLN A 132 -4.44 -16.45 -6.31
CA GLN A 132 -5.53 -17.25 -6.88
C GLN A 132 -5.40 -18.73 -6.53
N HIS A 133 -4.18 -19.28 -6.60
CA HIS A 133 -3.93 -20.67 -6.23
C HIS A 133 -4.13 -20.90 -4.73
N LYS A 134 -3.69 -19.96 -3.88
CA LYS A 134 -3.77 -20.11 -2.42
C LYS A 134 -5.18 -19.87 -1.86
N PHE A 135 -5.88 -18.90 -2.43
CA PHE A 135 -7.24 -18.50 -2.04
C PHE A 135 -8.14 -18.63 -3.25
N PRO A 136 -8.42 -19.86 -3.73
CA PRO A 136 -9.29 -20.05 -4.87
C PRO A 136 -10.60 -19.35 -4.55
N SER A 137 -10.93 -18.33 -5.35
CA SER A 137 -12.19 -17.61 -5.23
C SER A 137 -13.26 -18.67 -5.41
N LYS A 138 -13.96 -19.04 -4.33
CA LYS A 138 -15.23 -19.76 -4.44
C LYS A 138 -16.19 -18.79 -5.08
N ALA A 139 -16.14 -18.69 -6.41
CA ALA A 139 -16.96 -17.89 -7.28
C ALA A 139 -17.73 -16.79 -6.54
N CYS A 140 -17.04 -15.72 -6.10
CA CYS A 140 -17.76 -14.47 -5.99
C CYS A 140 -18.22 -14.21 -7.42
N PRO A 141 -19.54 -14.23 -7.72
CA PRO A 141 -20.00 -14.02 -9.08
C PRO A 141 -19.40 -12.70 -9.50
N ARG A 142 -18.59 -12.75 -10.56
CA ARG A 142 -18.11 -11.57 -11.28
C ARG A 142 -19.34 -10.66 -11.34
N PRO A 143 -19.38 -9.49 -10.67
CA PRO A 143 -20.58 -8.66 -10.68
C PRO A 143 -20.96 -8.55 -12.14
N ALA A 144 -22.16 -9.08 -12.47
CA ALA A 144 -22.57 -9.30 -13.85
C ALA A 144 -22.22 -8.02 -14.59
N ALA A 145 -21.42 -8.14 -15.65
CA ALA A 145 -20.95 -7.01 -16.41
C ALA A 145 -22.17 -6.15 -16.71
N VAL A 146 -22.34 -5.08 -15.93
CA VAL A 146 -23.33 -4.07 -16.21
C VAL A 146 -22.88 -3.60 -17.58
N LYS A 147 -23.76 -3.71 -18.58
CA LYS A 147 -23.57 -3.09 -19.88
C LYS A 147 -23.60 -1.57 -19.67
N SER A 148 -22.64 -1.05 -18.92
CA SER A 148 -22.37 0.36 -18.76
C SER A 148 -21.24 0.64 -19.74
N ASP A 149 -21.51 1.59 -20.64
CA ASP A 149 -20.54 2.10 -21.59
C ASP A 149 -19.16 2.29 -20.96
N PRO A 150 -18.07 2.08 -21.71
CA PRO A 150 -16.73 2.28 -21.19
C PRO A 150 -16.63 3.68 -20.58
N PRO A 151 -16.16 3.83 -19.33
CA PRO A 151 -16.03 5.14 -18.72
C PRO A 151 -15.06 5.95 -19.58
N LYS A 152 -15.55 7.06 -20.14
CA LYS A 152 -14.79 7.95 -21.04
C LYS A 152 -13.62 8.65 -20.33
N ASN A 153 -13.42 8.42 -19.03
CA ASN A 153 -12.40 9.08 -18.23
C ASN A 153 -11.86 8.14 -17.13
N LEU A 154 -10.54 8.02 -17.05
CA LEU A 154 -9.79 7.22 -16.08
C LEU A 154 -10.13 7.59 -14.62
N ASN A 155 -10.58 8.83 -14.38
CA ASN A 155 -10.97 9.30 -13.04
C ASN A 155 -12.22 8.63 -12.46
N GLN A 156 -13.13 8.07 -13.29
CA GLN A 156 -14.36 7.42 -12.80
C GLN A 156 -14.12 6.01 -12.22
N ARG A 157 -12.97 5.40 -12.51
CA ARG A 157 -12.62 4.07 -11.97
C ARG A 157 -12.26 4.14 -10.48
N ILE A 158 -11.84 5.32 -10.02
CA ILE A 158 -11.48 5.59 -8.62
C ILE A 158 -12.74 5.72 -7.76
N ASP A 159 -13.84 6.24 -8.32
CA ASP A 159 -15.10 6.48 -7.58
C ASP A 159 -15.79 5.20 -7.11
N PHE A 160 -15.60 4.07 -7.81
CA PHE A 160 -16.15 2.77 -7.40
C PHE A 160 -15.54 2.21 -6.10
N GLU A 161 -14.36 2.68 -5.65
CA GLU A 161 -13.77 2.27 -4.38
C GLU A 161 -14.06 3.25 -3.23
N VAL A 162 -14.61 4.45 -3.53
CA VAL A 162 -14.89 5.53 -2.57
C VAL A 162 -16.34 5.49 -2.05
N GLN A 163 -17.24 4.77 -2.72
CA GLN A 163 -18.67 4.78 -2.40
C GLN A 163 -19.09 3.65 -1.46
N GLU A 164 -18.51 3.57 -0.26
CA GLU A 164 -19.11 2.84 0.87
C GLU A 164 -18.49 3.30 2.21
N GLN A 165 -18.89 4.48 2.67
CA GLN A 165 -19.09 4.70 4.10
C GLN A 165 -20.53 5.19 4.29
N PRO A 166 -21.34 4.54 5.14
CA PRO A 166 -22.63 5.10 5.52
C PRO A 166 -22.36 6.40 6.28
N GLU A 167 -22.99 7.48 5.82
CA GLU A 167 -23.07 8.73 6.59
C GLU A 167 -23.76 8.41 7.92
N GLU A 168 -22.98 8.34 8.99
CA GLU A 168 -23.48 8.30 10.35
C GLU A 168 -24.09 9.67 10.66
N LYS A 169 -25.37 9.82 10.34
CA LYS A 169 -26.23 10.86 10.87
C LYS A 169 -26.46 10.57 12.34
N ASP A 170 -25.61 11.10 13.20
CA ASP A 170 -25.99 11.34 14.59
C ASP A 170 -25.90 12.83 14.91
N GLY A 171 -27.05 13.46 14.74
CA GLY A 171 -27.34 14.71 15.42
C GLY A 171 -27.47 14.45 16.91
N ARG A 172 -26.68 15.15 17.71
CA ARG A 172 -27.11 15.60 19.04
C ARG A 172 -26.42 16.91 19.39
N SER A 173 -27.14 17.98 19.06
CA SER A 173 -27.05 19.26 19.74
C SER A 173 -27.33 19.04 21.23
N SER A 174 -26.39 19.43 22.09
CA SER A 174 -26.60 19.59 23.53
C SER A 174 -25.58 20.57 24.08
N SER A 175 -25.88 21.86 24.00
CA SER A 175 -25.35 22.84 24.96
C SER A 175 -25.90 22.49 26.35
N PRO A 176 -25.14 22.74 27.45
CA PRO A 176 -25.68 23.71 28.38
C PRO A 176 -24.66 24.54 29.18
N ARG A 177 -25.12 25.78 29.44
CA ARG A 177 -25.05 26.60 30.66
C ARG A 177 -23.69 26.90 31.32
N MET A 178 -23.36 28.18 31.18
CA MET A 178 -22.68 29.01 32.19
C MET A 178 -23.30 28.81 33.58
N ALA A 179 -22.46 28.54 34.58
CA ALA A 179 -22.79 28.71 35.99
C ALA A 179 -21.85 29.76 36.59
N SER A 180 -22.38 30.97 36.73
CA SER A 180 -21.87 32.02 37.62
C SER A 180 -22.22 31.66 39.07
N GLY A 181 -21.27 31.73 39.99
CA GLY A 181 -21.57 31.60 41.42
C GLY A 181 -20.33 31.69 42.32
N ARG A 182 -19.97 32.92 42.70
CA ARG A 182 -19.18 33.27 43.89
C ARG A 182 -19.92 32.85 45.17
N PRO A 183 -19.23 32.65 46.30
CA PRO A 183 -18.80 33.77 47.17
C PRO A 183 -17.33 34.16 47.05
#